data_AF-A0A372DYF2-F1
#
_entry.id   AF-A0A372DYF2-F1
#
_cell.length_a   1.000
_cell.length_b   1.000
_cell.length_c   1.000
_cell.angle_alpha   90.00
_cell.angle_beta   90.00
_cell.angle_gamma   90.00
#
_symmetry.space_group_name_H-M   'P 1'
#
loop_
_entity.id
_entity.type
_entity.pdbx_description
1 polymer ?
#
loop_
_entity_poly.entity_id
_entity_poly.type
_entity_poly.pdbx_seq_one_letter_code
_entity_poly.pdbx_strand_id
1 'polypeptide(L)'
;MKDFTINNLNIQIQQLKEKNIISTEEISDGHHTFGQLYHDRAVLFAVILNTHKEKAWKSKQHDDGTMFDGMFIVGITTPQGHYTYHYDLEYWDIYNVKEVEKAPKWDGHTHEDINRLFGLINN
;
A
#
# COMPACT_ATOMS: atom_id res chain seq x y z
N MET A 1 13.74 21.57 15.96
CA MET A 1 14.23 20.54 16.91
C MET A 1 13.49 19.22 16.77
N LYS A 2 12.14 19.20 16.77
CA LYS A 2 11.35 17.97 16.57
C LYS A 2 11.68 17.30 15.23
N ASP A 3 11.66 18.03 14.13
CA ASP A 3 11.91 17.48 12.79
C ASP A 3 13.31 16.87 12.66
N PHE A 4 14.33 17.53 13.22
CA PHE A 4 15.69 16.99 13.29
C PHE A 4 15.73 15.68 14.09
N THR A 5 15.00 15.59 15.20
CA THR A 5 14.95 14.39 16.04
C THR A 5 14.26 13.24 15.32
N ILE A 6 13.12 13.50 14.68
CA ILE A 6 12.38 12.49 13.90
C ILE A 6 13.21 12.01 12.71
N ASN A 7 13.88 12.92 11.99
CA ASN A 7 14.75 12.54 10.88
C ASN A 7 15.89 11.62 11.34
N ASN A 8 16.54 11.93 12.47
CA ASN A 8 17.60 11.07 13.01
C ASN A 8 17.06 9.69 13.44
N LEU A 9 15.86 9.64 14.02
CA LEU A 9 15.22 8.37 14.38
C LEU A 9 14.93 7.52 13.14
N ASN A 10 14.37 8.12 12.09
CA ASN A 10 14.08 7.43 10.83
C ASN A 10 15.36 6.88 10.18
N ILE A 11 16.45 7.67 10.18
CA ILE A 11 17.76 7.23 9.68
C ILE A 11 18.27 6.03 10.48
N GLN A 12 18.16 6.05 11.82
CA GLN A 12 18.60 4.94 12.66
C GLN A 12 17.78 3.67 12.40
N ILE A 13 16.44 3.80 12.31
CA ILE A 13 15.55 2.68 11.98
C ILE A 13 15.97 2.03 10.65
N GLN A 14 16.19 2.86 9.62
CA GLN A 14 16.59 2.37 8.31
C GLN A 14 17.95 1.64 8.35
N GLN A 15 18.95 2.21 9.01
CA GLN A 15 20.28 1.59 9.13
C GLN A 15 20.25 0.27 9.90
N LEU A 16 19.43 0.15 10.93
CA LEU A 16 19.28 -1.08 11.70
C LEU A 16 18.52 -2.15 10.91
N LYS A 17 17.51 -1.76 10.12
CA LYS A 17 16.81 -2.63 9.18
C LYS A 17 17.75 -3.18 8.11
N GLU A 18 18.53 -2.32 7.46
CA GLU A 18 19.48 -2.72 6.41
C GLU A 18 20.55 -3.71 6.91
N LYS A 19 20.89 -3.65 8.20
CA LYS A 19 21.80 -4.60 8.86
C LYS A 19 21.12 -5.86 9.39
N ASN A 20 19.81 -6.03 9.15
CA ASN A 20 18.98 -7.10 9.70
C ASN A 20 19.08 -7.23 11.24
N ILE A 21 19.25 -6.11 11.94
CA ILE A 21 19.32 -6.08 13.42
C ILE A 21 17.90 -6.02 14.01
N ILE A 22 16.98 -5.35 13.31
CA ILE A 22 15.58 -5.20 13.72
C ILE A 22 14.66 -5.54 12.54
N SER A 23 13.44 -5.95 12.84
CA SER A 23 12.33 -5.89 11.89
C SER A 23 11.54 -4.59 12.11
N THR A 24 11.24 -3.85 11.03
CA THR A 24 10.36 -2.69 11.15
C THR A 24 8.94 -3.07 11.55
N GLU A 25 8.53 -4.31 11.31
CA GLU A 25 7.19 -4.80 11.66
C GLU A 25 6.96 -4.87 13.18
N GLU A 26 8.03 -4.96 13.97
CA GLU A 26 8.00 -5.04 15.43
C GLU A 26 8.06 -3.65 16.10
N ILE A 27 8.35 -2.60 15.34
CA ILE A 27 8.42 -1.23 15.88
C ILE A 27 7.02 -0.79 16.27
N SER A 28 6.87 -0.36 17.53
CA SER A 28 5.60 0.08 18.10
C SER A 28 5.61 1.56 18.48
N ASP A 29 4.45 2.20 18.35
CA ASP A 29 4.15 3.52 18.90
C ASP A 29 3.54 3.46 20.32
N GLY A 30 3.43 2.26 20.90
CA GLY A 30 2.78 1.98 22.19
C GLY A 30 1.34 1.48 22.08
N HIS A 31 0.73 1.57 20.89
CA HIS A 31 -0.63 1.08 20.62
C HIS A 31 -0.66 0.01 19.53
N HIS A 32 0.10 0.23 18.46
CA HIS A 32 0.20 -0.67 17.31
C HIS A 32 1.66 -0.89 16.93
N THR A 33 1.91 -1.94 16.15
CA THR A 33 3.18 -2.07 15.42
C THR A 33 3.01 -1.69 13.95
N PHE A 34 4.10 -1.36 13.25
CA PHE A 34 4.01 -1.08 11.81
C PHE A 34 3.52 -2.31 11.03
N GLY A 35 3.90 -3.51 11.45
CA GLY A 35 3.41 -4.76 10.84
C GLY A 35 1.91 -4.92 11.00
N GLN A 36 1.37 -4.64 12.19
CA GLN A 36 -0.07 -4.66 12.43
C GLN A 36 -0.81 -3.65 11.54
N LEU A 37 -0.33 -2.40 11.48
CA LEU A 37 -0.96 -1.37 10.66
C LEU A 37 -0.92 -1.72 9.15
N TYR A 38 0.17 -2.34 8.70
CA TYR A 38 0.30 -2.82 7.32
C TYR A 38 -0.72 -3.93 7.01
N HIS A 39 -0.84 -4.92 7.89
CA HIS A 39 -1.81 -6.01 7.78
C HIS A 39 -3.25 -5.49 7.78
N ASP A 40 -3.60 -4.66 8.77
CA ASP A 40 -4.94 -4.10 8.92
C ASP A 40 -5.32 -3.28 7.67
N ARG A 41 -4.38 -2.48 7.13
CA ARG A 41 -4.60 -1.73 5.90
C ARG A 41 -4.82 -2.63 4.69
N ALA A 42 -4.07 -3.73 4.57
CA ALA A 42 -4.25 -4.70 3.49
C ALA A 42 -5.66 -5.32 3.52
N VAL A 43 -6.12 -5.74 4.72
CA VAL A 43 -7.45 -6.33 4.92
C VAL A 43 -8.56 -5.32 4.66
N LEU A 44 -8.48 -4.11 5.24
CA LEU A 44 -9.48 -3.06 5.04
C LEU A 44 -9.59 -2.68 3.55
N PHE A 45 -8.45 -2.55 2.87
CA PHE A 45 -8.44 -2.25 1.44
C PHE A 45 -9.01 -3.41 0.60
N ALA A 46 -8.74 -4.66 0.98
CA ALA A 46 -9.33 -5.83 0.32
C ALA A 46 -10.85 -5.85 0.44
N VAL A 47 -11.41 -5.49 1.61
CA VAL A 47 -12.87 -5.36 1.79
C VAL A 47 -13.45 -4.33 0.81
N ILE A 48 -12.82 -3.15 0.68
CA ILE A 48 -13.27 -2.10 -0.26
C ILE A 48 -13.22 -2.62 -1.70
N LEU A 49 -12.10 -3.19 -2.13
CA LEU A 49 -11.89 -3.60 -3.51
C LEU A 49 -12.76 -4.80 -3.91
N ASN A 50 -12.95 -5.75 -3.00
CA ASN A 50 -13.85 -6.87 -3.21
C ASN A 50 -15.33 -6.44 -3.25
N THR A 51 -15.68 -5.28 -2.70
CA THR A 51 -17.02 -4.69 -2.78
C THR A 51 -17.24 -3.95 -4.10
N HIS A 52 -16.20 -3.33 -4.65
CA HIS A 52 -16.24 -2.54 -5.90
C HIS A 52 -15.43 -3.21 -7.03
N LYS A 53 -15.69 -4.50 -7.27
CA LYS A 53 -14.87 -5.35 -8.18
C LYS A 53 -14.79 -4.80 -9.61
N GLU A 54 -15.82 -4.10 -10.06
CA GLU A 54 -15.91 -3.50 -11.39
C GLU A 54 -14.93 -2.32 -11.59
N LYS A 55 -14.48 -1.70 -10.49
CA LYS A 55 -13.51 -0.59 -10.48
C LYS A 55 -12.11 -1.03 -10.04
N ALA A 56 -12.00 -2.22 -9.47
CA ALA A 56 -10.80 -2.73 -8.82
C ALA A 56 -10.00 -3.70 -9.71
N TRP A 57 -8.68 -3.71 -9.50
CA TRP A 57 -7.74 -4.53 -10.25
C TRP A 57 -6.50 -4.85 -9.42
N LYS A 58 -5.79 -5.92 -9.77
CA LYS A 58 -4.47 -6.27 -9.22
C LYS A 58 -3.51 -6.66 -10.34
N SER A 59 -2.22 -6.43 -10.14
CA SER A 59 -1.17 -6.76 -11.10
C SER A 59 0.15 -7.09 -10.41
N LYS A 60 0.94 -7.97 -11.03
CA LYS A 60 2.32 -8.26 -10.64
C LYS A 60 3.35 -7.38 -11.36
N GLN A 61 2.90 -6.44 -12.19
CA GLN A 61 3.77 -5.50 -12.89
C GLN A 61 3.21 -4.09 -12.84
N HIS A 62 4.10 -3.11 -12.76
CA HIS A 62 3.81 -1.72 -13.08
C HIS A 62 3.55 -1.56 -14.58
N ASP A 63 3.09 -0.38 -14.98
CA ASP A 63 2.92 0.03 -16.39
C ASP A 63 4.20 -0.16 -17.22
N ASP A 64 5.37 0.11 -16.64
CA ASP A 64 6.67 -0.03 -17.29
C ASP A 64 7.24 -1.47 -17.25
N GLY A 65 6.52 -2.42 -16.62
CA GLY A 65 6.95 -3.81 -16.47
C GLY A 65 7.87 -4.08 -15.27
N THR A 66 8.24 -3.06 -14.49
CA THR A 66 8.97 -3.23 -13.23
C THR A 66 8.03 -3.69 -12.09
N MET A 67 8.61 -4.19 -11.00
CA MET A 67 7.91 -4.42 -9.72
C MET A 67 8.94 -4.49 -8.59
N PHE A 68 8.50 -4.24 -7.35
CA PHE A 68 9.31 -4.53 -6.17
C PHE A 68 9.36 -6.04 -5.93
N ASP A 69 10.53 -6.56 -5.58
CA ASP A 69 10.70 -8.01 -5.39
C ASP A 69 9.75 -8.55 -4.31
N GLY A 70 9.11 -9.69 -4.59
CA GLY A 70 8.14 -10.30 -3.67
C GLY A 70 6.79 -9.58 -3.52
N MET A 71 6.55 -8.48 -4.24
CA MET A 71 5.33 -7.67 -4.09
C MET A 71 4.42 -7.71 -5.33
N PHE A 72 3.21 -7.20 -5.16
CA PHE A 72 2.27 -6.88 -6.22
C PHE A 72 1.64 -5.51 -5.97
N ILE A 73 1.01 -4.95 -7.01
CA ILE A 73 0.24 -3.71 -6.91
C ILE A 73 -1.24 -4.01 -7.08
N VAL A 74 -2.06 -3.34 -6.27
CA VAL A 74 -3.51 -3.47 -6.29
C VAL A 74 -4.14 -2.10 -6.17
N GLY A 75 -5.23 -1.88 -6.91
CA GLY A 75 -5.80 -0.56 -7.03
C GLY A 75 -7.27 -0.53 -7.37
N ILE A 76 -7.85 0.65 -7.20
CA ILE A 76 -9.23 0.95 -7.54
C ILE A 76 -9.31 2.28 -8.29
N THR A 77 -10.20 2.33 -9.28
CA THR A 77 -10.46 3.55 -10.06
C THR A 77 -11.52 4.39 -9.37
N THR A 78 -11.19 5.66 -9.10
CA THR A 78 -12.10 6.66 -8.54
C THR A 78 -12.31 7.79 -9.57
N PRO A 79 -13.33 8.67 -9.40
CA PRO A 79 -13.50 9.82 -10.29
C PRO A 79 -12.30 10.76 -10.36
N GLN A 80 -11.47 10.81 -9.31
CA GLN A 80 -10.28 11.66 -9.23
C GLN A 80 -9.00 10.97 -9.70
N GLY A 81 -9.07 9.72 -10.16
CA GLY A 81 -7.93 8.90 -10.56
C GLY A 81 -7.83 7.59 -9.80
N HIS A 82 -6.73 6.87 -9.98
CA HIS A 82 -6.52 5.61 -9.26
C HIS A 82 -6.08 5.87 -7.82
N TYR A 83 -6.36 4.91 -6.93
CA TYR A 83 -5.70 4.80 -5.64
C TYR A 83 -5.16 3.37 -5.49
N THR A 84 -3.87 3.25 -5.15
CA THR A 84 -3.14 1.98 -5.20
C THR A 84 -2.31 1.74 -3.96
N TYR A 85 -2.05 0.47 -3.67
CA TYR A 85 -1.04 0.03 -2.71
C TYR A 85 -0.21 -1.10 -3.28
N HIS A 86 1.02 -1.21 -2.78
CA HIS A 86 1.86 -2.39 -2.92
C HIS A 86 1.76 -3.24 -1.67
N TYR A 87 1.59 -4.55 -1.88
CA TYR A 87 1.59 -5.54 -0.81
C TYR A 87 2.47 -6.73 -1.17
N ASP A 88 2.95 -7.45 -0.17
CA ASP A 88 3.63 -8.72 -0.34
C ASP A 88 2.69 -9.77 -0.96
N LEU A 89 3.25 -10.67 -1.77
CA LEU A 89 2.47 -11.70 -2.48
C LEU A 89 1.64 -12.61 -1.57
N GLU A 90 1.93 -12.69 -0.27
CA GLU A 90 1.09 -13.41 0.70
C GLU A 90 -0.34 -12.86 0.78
N TYR A 91 -0.55 -11.57 0.47
CA TYR A 91 -1.88 -10.94 0.43
C TYR A 91 -2.57 -11.11 -0.93
N TRP A 92 -1.95 -11.75 -1.93
CA TRP A 92 -2.50 -11.80 -3.30
C TRP A 92 -3.93 -12.36 -3.35
N ASP A 93 -4.20 -13.42 -2.60
CA ASP A 93 -5.44 -14.18 -2.68
C ASP A 93 -6.60 -13.52 -1.91
N ILE A 94 -6.35 -12.57 -0.99
CA ILE A 94 -7.43 -11.84 -0.32
C ILE A 94 -8.10 -10.82 -1.25
N TYR A 95 -7.46 -10.46 -2.36
CA TYR A 95 -8.01 -9.59 -3.41
C TYR A 95 -8.62 -10.41 -4.54
N ASN A 96 -9.94 -10.57 -4.50
CA ASN A 96 -10.74 -11.26 -5.53
C ASN A 96 -11.30 -10.23 -6.53
N VAL A 97 -10.38 -9.63 -7.29
CA VAL A 97 -10.63 -8.58 -8.29
C VAL A 97 -9.92 -8.92 -9.61
N LYS A 98 -10.19 -8.13 -10.66
CA LYS A 98 -9.62 -8.37 -12.00
C LYS A 98 -8.09 -8.37 -11.96
N GLU A 99 -7.49 -9.45 -12.45
CA GLU A 99 -6.05 -9.49 -12.72
C GLU A 99 -5.77 -8.80 -14.07
N VAL A 100 -4.80 -7.88 -14.08
CA VAL A 100 -4.33 -7.21 -15.30
C VAL A 100 -2.84 -7.48 -15.49
N GLU A 101 -2.43 -7.62 -16.74
CA GLU A 101 -1.03 -7.92 -17.10
C GLU A 101 -0.08 -6.86 -16.54
N LYS A 102 -0.46 -5.58 -16.68
CA LYS A 102 0.25 -4.42 -16.13
C LYS A 102 -0.72 -3.46 -15.47
N ALA A 103 -0.28 -2.85 -14.37
CA ALA A 103 -1.02 -1.78 -13.71
C ALA A 103 -1.23 -0.58 -14.66
N PRO A 104 -2.33 0.17 -14.52
CA PRO A 104 -2.47 1.49 -15.13
C PRO A 104 -1.29 2.40 -14.75
N LYS A 105 -0.93 3.30 -15.68
CA LYS A 105 0.10 4.30 -15.46
C LYS A 105 -0.17 5.10 -14.19
N TRP A 106 0.85 5.23 -13.35
CA TRP A 106 0.78 6.01 -12.11
C TRP A 106 0.56 7.50 -12.44
N ASP A 107 -0.41 8.10 -11.77
CA ASP A 107 -0.84 9.49 -11.95
C ASP A 107 -0.22 10.44 -10.91
N GLY A 108 0.73 9.97 -10.12
CA GLY A 108 1.42 10.77 -9.10
C GLY A 108 0.74 10.79 -7.72
N HIS A 109 -0.34 10.02 -7.50
CA HIS A 109 -1.02 10.00 -6.21
C HIS A 109 -0.12 9.51 -5.06
N THR A 110 -0.34 10.05 -3.88
CA THR A 110 0.40 9.73 -2.65
C THR A 110 -0.54 9.30 -1.52
N HIS A 111 -0.02 9.11 -0.31
CA HIS A 111 -0.86 8.85 0.86
C HIS A 111 -1.83 10.01 1.17
N GLU A 112 -1.52 11.24 0.75
CA GLU A 112 -2.39 12.41 0.96
C GLU A 112 -3.68 12.32 0.13
N ASP A 113 -3.67 11.53 -0.94
CA ASP A 113 -4.81 11.30 -1.83
C ASP A 113 -5.80 10.24 -1.32
N ILE A 114 -5.66 9.72 -0.10
CA ILE A 114 -6.53 8.64 0.42
C ILE A 114 -8.02 8.99 0.35
N ASN A 115 -8.36 10.27 0.42
CA ASN A 115 -9.74 10.76 0.32
C ASN A 115 -10.39 10.53 -1.05
N ARG A 116 -9.64 10.16 -2.10
CA ARG A 116 -10.20 9.70 -3.39
C ARG A 116 -11.18 8.54 -3.21
N LEU A 117 -10.98 7.70 -2.18
CA LEU A 117 -11.87 6.58 -1.86
C LEU A 117 -13.30 7.02 -1.51
N PHE A 118 -13.52 8.26 -1.05
CA PHE A 118 -14.88 8.79 -0.86
C PHE A 118 -15.66 8.89 -2.18
N GLY A 119 -14.98 8.95 -3.34
CA GLY A 119 -15.62 8.88 -4.65
C GLY A 119 -16.26 7.52 -4.97
N LEU A 120 -16.09 6.51 -4.10
CA LEU A 120 -16.75 5.20 -4.23
C LEU A 120 -18.17 5.20 -3.65
N ILE A 121 -18.47 6.10 -2.72
CA ILE A 121 -19.77 6.15 -2.01
C ILE A 121 -20.65 7.34 -2.45
N ASN A 122 -20.06 8.35 -3.08
CA ASN A 122 -20.76 9.55 -3.52
C ASN A 122 -21.14 9.38 -5.01
N ASN A 123 -22.45 9.26 -5.29
CA ASN A 123 -23.03 9.30 -6.64
C ASN A 123 -23.31 10.73 -7.08
#